data_AF-A0AAE9EVQ4-F1
#
_entry.id   AF-A0AAE9EVQ4-F1
#
_cell.length_a   1.000
_cell.length_b   1.000
_cell.length_c   1.000
_cell.angle_alpha   90.00
_cell.angle_beta   90.00
_cell.angle_gamma   90.00
#
_symmetry.space_group_name_H-M   'P 1'
#
loop_
_entity.id
_entity.type
_entity.pdbx_description
1 polymer ?
#
loop_
_entity_poly.entity_id
_entity_poly.type
_entity_poly.pdbx_seq_one_letter_code
_entity_poly.pdbx_strand_id
1 'polypeptide(L)'
;MFFTFLRRLHCHVSKDEVLYIRRDEFEEPIKSEWVLEMQNVEKYRPNGPVLPDGSINWQCACMAGGSLVAHRCGNYFRELYVCMKSDDTRDPSEKCPTQFVNWAACMQNMSDERREQMRKAMTEGSGNLKISEKQ
;
A
#
# COMPACT_ATOMS: atom_id res chain seq x y z
N MET A 1 65.87 14.34 -39.42
CA MET A 1 64.96 13.38 -38.75
C MET A 1 63.76 14.15 -38.24
N PHE A 2 62.62 13.97 -38.90
CA PHE A 2 61.35 14.54 -38.49
C PHE A 2 60.74 13.67 -37.38
N PHE A 3 60.52 14.25 -36.21
CA PHE A 3 59.60 13.68 -35.21
C PHE A 3 58.55 14.73 -34.89
N THR A 4 57.47 14.71 -35.67
CA THR A 4 56.21 15.39 -35.36
C THR A 4 55.60 14.74 -34.13
N PHE A 5 55.87 15.30 -32.95
CA PHE A 5 55.13 15.02 -31.73
C PHE A 5 53.73 15.61 -31.85
N LEU A 6 52.81 14.84 -32.45
CA LEU A 6 51.37 15.08 -32.32
C LEU A 6 50.97 14.78 -30.88
N ARG A 7 51.06 15.80 -30.01
CA ARG A 7 50.41 15.77 -28.70
C ARG A 7 48.90 15.70 -28.94
N ARG A 8 48.34 14.50 -28.77
CA ARG A 8 46.89 14.28 -28.66
C ARG A 8 46.42 15.03 -27.39
N LEU A 9 45.92 16.24 -27.56
CA LEU A 9 45.18 16.96 -26.52
C LEU A 9 43.89 16.18 -26.29
N HIS A 10 43.89 15.33 -25.28
CA HIS A 10 42.67 14.74 -24.76
C HIS A 10 41.96 15.85 -23.96
N CYS A 11 41.15 16.67 -24.64
CA CYS A 11 40.27 17.61 -23.95
C CYS A 11 39.30 16.80 -23.09
N HIS A 12 39.45 16.92 -21.78
CA HIS A 12 38.53 16.36 -20.79
C HIS A 12 37.32 17.31 -20.71
N VAL A 13 36.38 17.15 -21.64
CA VAL A 13 35.07 17.82 -21.54
C VAL A 13 34.39 17.23 -20.31
N SER A 14 34.22 18.04 -19.25
CA SER A 14 33.53 17.62 -18.04
C SER A 14 32.11 17.16 -18.39
N LYS A 15 31.70 16.00 -17.87
CA LYS A 15 30.34 15.45 -18.08
C LYS A 15 29.26 16.20 -17.31
N ASP A 16 29.68 17.06 -16.39
CA ASP A 16 28.79 17.70 -15.43
C ASP A 16 28.25 19.01 -15.99
N GLU A 17 26.94 19.18 -15.88
CA GLU A 17 26.22 20.38 -16.27
C GLU A 17 25.68 21.06 -15.00
N VAL A 18 25.98 22.34 -14.82
CA VAL A 18 25.52 23.11 -13.65
C VAL A 18 24.39 24.02 -14.10
N LEU A 19 23.19 23.76 -13.57
CA LEU A 19 22.00 24.55 -13.83
C LEU A 19 21.82 25.60 -12.73
N TYR A 20 21.54 26.84 -13.13
CA TYR A 20 21.29 27.96 -12.23
C TYR A 20 19.84 28.42 -12.38
N ILE A 21 19.19 28.72 -11.27
CA ILE A 21 17.87 29.34 -11.23
C ILE A 21 17.94 30.60 -10.38
N ARG A 22 17.26 31.66 -10.81
CA ARG A 22 17.17 32.88 -10.00
C ARG A 22 16.08 32.75 -8.92
N ARG A 23 16.14 33.58 -7.88
CA ARG A 23 15.15 33.53 -6.79
C ARG A 23 13.73 33.80 -7.29
N ASP A 24 13.56 34.80 -8.16
CA ASP A 24 12.28 35.13 -8.81
C ASP A 24 11.71 33.94 -9.58
N GLU A 25 12.55 33.26 -10.39
CA GLU A 25 12.14 32.05 -11.12
C GLU A 25 11.80 30.87 -10.19
N PHE A 26 12.45 30.77 -9.03
CA PHE A 26 12.16 29.73 -8.05
C PHE A 26 10.83 29.97 -7.31
N GLU A 27 10.48 31.24 -7.08
CA GLU A 27 9.24 31.63 -6.41
C GLU A 27 8.01 31.55 -7.33
N GLU A 28 8.19 31.64 -8.65
CA GLU A 28 7.10 31.47 -9.60
C GLU A 28 6.56 30.02 -9.61
N PRO A 29 5.23 29.83 -9.70
CA PRO A 29 4.65 28.51 -9.88
C PRO A 29 5.19 27.83 -11.14
N ILE A 30 5.48 26.53 -11.04
CA ILE A 30 5.99 25.75 -12.16
C ILE A 30 4.90 25.67 -13.25
N LYS A 31 5.19 26.25 -14.42
CA LYS A 31 4.26 26.32 -15.57
C LYS A 31 4.33 25.09 -16.49
N SER A 32 5.11 24.06 -16.13
CA SER A 32 5.25 22.90 -16.99
C SER A 32 3.93 22.13 -17.07
N GLU A 33 3.54 21.77 -18.28
CA GLU A 33 2.32 21.00 -18.55
C GLU A 33 2.29 19.69 -17.73
N TRP A 34 3.46 19.07 -17.54
CA TRP A 34 3.60 17.88 -16.71
C TRP A 34 3.30 18.12 -15.22
N VAL A 35 3.75 19.24 -14.63
CA VAL A 35 3.44 19.53 -13.22
C VAL A 35 1.96 19.87 -13.06
N LEU A 36 1.38 20.62 -14.00
CA LEU A 36 -0.06 20.92 -13.99
C LEU A 36 -0.90 19.65 -14.12
N GLU A 37 -0.46 18.73 -14.98
CA GLU A 37 -1.11 17.43 -15.14
C GLU A 37 -0.99 16.58 -13.87
N MET A 38 0.17 16.53 -13.22
CA MET A 38 0.32 15.83 -11.94
C MET A 38 -0.53 16.41 -10.81
N GLN A 39 -0.85 17.70 -10.87
CA GLN A 39 -1.76 18.35 -9.93
C GLN A 39 -3.24 18.03 -10.20
N ASN A 40 -3.56 17.30 -11.27
CA ASN A 40 -4.92 16.86 -11.57
C ASN A 40 -5.35 15.72 -10.64
N VAL A 41 -5.67 16.08 -9.40
CA VAL A 41 -6.02 15.14 -8.32
C VAL A 41 -7.24 14.30 -8.67
N GLU A 42 -8.16 14.82 -9.48
CA GLU A 42 -9.36 14.08 -9.91
C GLU A 42 -9.00 12.97 -10.91
N LYS A 43 -8.16 13.27 -11.91
CA LYS A 43 -7.71 12.30 -12.90
C LYS A 43 -6.88 11.17 -12.30
N TYR A 44 -6.03 11.51 -11.33
CA TYR A 44 -5.12 10.56 -10.68
C TYR A 44 -5.62 10.07 -9.32
N ARG A 45 -6.89 10.30 -8.99
CA ARG A 45 -7.48 9.83 -7.75
C ARG A 45 -7.36 8.30 -7.72
N PRO A 46 -6.61 7.71 -6.76
CA PRO A 46 -6.49 6.27 -6.69
C PRO A 46 -7.87 5.67 -6.40
N ASN A 47 -8.21 4.62 -7.15
CA ASN A 47 -9.42 3.85 -6.88
C ASN A 47 -9.38 3.34 -5.44
N GLY A 48 -10.53 3.45 -4.76
CA GLY A 48 -10.71 2.93 -3.41
C GLY A 48 -10.63 1.40 -3.37
N PRO A 49 -10.98 0.79 -2.23
CA PRO A 49 -10.97 -0.67 -2.06
C PRO A 49 -11.97 -1.43 -2.94
N VAL A 50 -12.93 -0.73 -3.56
CA VAL A 50 -13.96 -1.30 -4.43
C VAL A 50 -13.88 -0.60 -5.78
N LEU A 51 -13.86 -1.40 -6.85
CA LEU A 51 -13.87 -0.92 -8.24
C LEU A 51 -15.30 -0.53 -8.66
N PRO A 52 -15.46 0.24 -9.75
CA PRO A 52 -16.79 0.64 -10.25
C PRO A 52 -17.71 -0.53 -10.63
N ASP A 53 -17.14 -1.70 -10.94
CA ASP A 53 -17.88 -2.93 -11.23
C ASP A 53 -18.32 -3.70 -9.97
N GLY A 54 -17.98 -3.19 -8.78
CA GLY A 54 -18.27 -3.81 -7.49
C GLY A 54 -17.25 -4.84 -7.02
N SER A 55 -16.24 -5.16 -7.83
CA SER A 55 -15.16 -6.07 -7.44
C SER A 55 -14.16 -5.42 -6.48
N ILE A 56 -13.39 -6.24 -5.77
CA ILE A 56 -12.40 -5.76 -4.79
C ILE A 56 -11.14 -5.30 -5.52
N ASN A 57 -10.73 -4.05 -5.30
CA ASN A 57 -9.48 -3.50 -5.81
C ASN A 57 -8.28 -3.97 -4.97
N TRP A 58 -7.78 -5.18 -5.21
CA TRP A 58 -6.64 -5.73 -4.45
C TRP A 58 -5.35 -4.90 -4.50
N GLN A 59 -5.23 -3.96 -5.44
CA GLN A 59 -4.06 -3.10 -5.63
C GLN A 59 -4.25 -1.72 -4.99
N CYS A 60 -5.38 -1.47 -4.30
CA CYS A 60 -5.63 -0.23 -3.58
C CYS A 60 -4.45 0.11 -2.66
N ALA A 61 -4.06 1.39 -2.62
CA ALA A 61 -3.04 1.89 -1.70
C ALA A 61 -3.39 1.57 -0.22
N CYS A 62 -4.69 1.53 0.09
CA CYS A 62 -5.23 1.11 1.39
C CYS A 62 -4.88 -0.34 1.78
N MET A 63 -4.71 -1.23 0.79
CA MET A 63 -4.20 -2.59 0.98
C MET A 63 -2.69 -2.68 0.68
N ALA A 64 -1.98 -1.58 0.99
CA ALA A 64 -0.56 -1.39 0.78
C ALA A 64 -0.12 -1.73 -0.66
N GLY A 65 -0.90 -1.25 -1.64
CA GLY A 65 -0.61 -1.44 -3.06
C GLY A 65 -0.66 -2.91 -3.51
N GLY A 66 -1.40 -3.76 -2.80
CA GLY A 66 -1.46 -5.21 -3.02
C GLY A 66 -0.35 -6.02 -2.37
N SER A 67 0.54 -5.40 -1.59
CA SER A 67 1.56 -6.15 -0.84
C SER A 67 0.95 -7.08 0.21
N LEU A 68 -0.19 -6.73 0.82
CA LEU A 68 -0.89 -7.60 1.79
C LEU A 68 -1.37 -8.91 1.15
N VAL A 69 -1.84 -8.86 -0.10
CA VAL A 69 -2.30 -10.05 -0.83
C VAL A 69 -1.16 -10.83 -1.48
N ALA A 70 -0.03 -10.17 -1.76
CA ALA A 70 1.18 -10.79 -2.28
C ALA A 70 2.07 -11.40 -1.17
N HIS A 71 1.79 -11.07 0.10
CA HIS A 71 2.52 -11.59 1.25
C HIS A 71 2.38 -13.12 1.39
N ARG A 72 3.30 -13.79 2.11
CA ARG A 72 3.22 -15.23 2.45
C ARG A 72 1.91 -15.65 3.11
N CYS A 73 1.26 -14.73 3.82
CA CYS A 73 -0.05 -14.91 4.47
C CYS A 73 -1.23 -14.31 3.69
N GLY A 74 -1.00 -13.93 2.43
CA GLY A 74 -1.96 -13.19 1.63
C GLY A 74 -3.20 -14.00 1.23
N ASN A 75 -3.12 -15.32 1.22
CA ASN A 75 -4.30 -16.19 1.06
C ASN A 75 -5.30 -16.00 2.20
N TYR A 76 -4.83 -16.01 3.46
CA TYR A 76 -5.68 -15.78 4.62
C TYR A 76 -6.20 -14.34 4.67
N PHE A 77 -5.40 -13.37 4.22
CA PHE A 77 -5.85 -11.98 4.10
C PHE A 77 -6.99 -11.84 3.10
N ARG A 78 -6.92 -12.50 1.93
CA ARG A 78 -8.01 -12.50 0.94
C ARG A 78 -9.30 -13.05 1.54
N GLU A 79 -9.24 -14.19 2.24
CA GLU A 79 -10.41 -14.79 2.90
C GLU A 79 -11.02 -13.87 3.95
N LEU A 80 -10.18 -13.24 4.79
CA LEU A 80 -10.61 -12.25 5.77
C LEU A 80 -11.30 -11.06 5.10
N TYR A 81 -10.66 -10.47 4.10
CA TYR A 81 -11.17 -9.26 3.46
C TYR A 81 -12.47 -9.52 2.69
N VAL A 82 -12.62 -10.68 2.04
CA VAL A 82 -13.88 -11.11 1.42
C VAL A 82 -14.98 -11.27 2.47
N CYS A 83 -14.68 -11.87 3.62
CA CYS A 83 -15.63 -11.96 4.73
C CYS A 83 -16.02 -10.57 5.25
N MET A 84 -15.06 -9.65 5.40
CA MET A 84 -15.30 -8.28 5.84
C MET A 84 -16.19 -7.50 4.87
N LYS A 85 -16.06 -7.76 3.56
CA LYS A 85 -16.79 -7.05 2.50
C LYS A 85 -18.17 -7.63 2.20
N SER A 86 -18.53 -8.77 2.79
CA SER A 86 -19.87 -9.36 2.67
C SER A 86 -20.99 -8.39 3.07
N ASP A 87 -22.22 -8.68 2.65
CA ASP A 87 -23.41 -7.85 2.93
C ASP A 87 -23.85 -7.88 4.41
N ASP A 88 -23.18 -8.66 5.26
CA ASP A 88 -23.40 -8.67 6.70
C ASP A 88 -22.88 -7.37 7.34
N THR A 89 -23.78 -6.61 7.97
CA THR A 89 -23.51 -5.29 8.56
C THR A 89 -22.94 -5.33 9.96
N ARG A 90 -22.81 -6.53 10.58
CA ARG A 90 -22.17 -6.69 11.89
C ARG A 90 -20.71 -6.26 11.85
N ASP A 91 -20.17 -5.93 13.02
CA ASP A 91 -18.76 -5.58 13.15
C ASP A 91 -17.88 -6.72 12.62
N PRO A 92 -16.83 -6.44 11.82
CA PRO A 92 -15.89 -7.44 11.32
C PRO A 92 -15.36 -8.42 12.38
N SER A 93 -15.18 -7.96 13.62
CA SER A 93 -14.70 -8.77 14.74
C SER A 93 -15.72 -9.83 15.16
N GLU A 94 -17.02 -9.57 14.94
CA GLU A 94 -18.11 -10.49 15.23
C GLU A 94 -18.36 -11.46 14.07
N LYS A 95 -18.30 -10.98 12.82
CA LYS A 95 -18.66 -11.80 11.65
C LYS A 95 -17.50 -12.61 11.06
N CYS A 96 -16.25 -12.16 11.22
CA CYS A 96 -15.08 -12.79 10.62
C CYS A 96 -13.98 -13.25 11.61
N PRO A 97 -14.31 -13.73 12.84
CA PRO A 97 -13.29 -14.04 13.84
C PRO A 97 -12.35 -15.16 13.39
N THR A 98 -12.88 -16.19 12.71
CA THR A 98 -12.09 -17.32 12.23
C THR A 98 -11.07 -16.89 11.18
N GLN A 99 -11.49 -16.11 10.19
CA GLN A 99 -10.63 -15.62 9.12
C GLN A 99 -9.56 -14.67 9.67
N PHE A 100 -9.93 -13.84 10.65
CA PHE A 100 -8.99 -12.96 11.34
C PHE A 100 -7.91 -13.77 12.07
N VAL A 101 -8.31 -14.78 12.83
CA VAL A 101 -7.37 -15.67 13.55
C VAL A 101 -6.42 -16.38 12.58
N ASN A 102 -6.92 -16.87 11.44
CA ASN A 102 -6.09 -17.52 10.43
C ASN A 102 -5.01 -16.57 9.88
N TRP A 103 -5.40 -15.35 9.53
CA TRP A 103 -4.46 -14.34 9.05
C TRP A 103 -3.46 -13.93 10.14
N ALA A 104 -3.93 -13.61 11.34
CA ALA A 104 -3.10 -13.19 12.47
C ALA A 104 -2.12 -14.28 12.89
N ALA A 105 -2.56 -15.54 12.95
CA ALA A 105 -1.71 -16.69 13.28
C ALA A 105 -0.60 -16.90 12.25
N CYS A 106 -0.90 -16.74 10.96
CA CYS A 106 0.13 -16.80 9.92
C CYS A 106 1.14 -15.66 10.05
N MET A 107 0.66 -14.42 10.24
CA MET A 107 1.51 -13.23 10.36
C MET A 107 2.46 -13.34 11.56
N GLN A 108 1.97 -13.86 12.69
CA GLN A 108 2.74 -14.03 13.92
C GLN A 108 3.48 -15.37 14.01
N ASN A 109 3.37 -16.23 12.98
CA ASN A 109 3.98 -17.55 12.94
C ASN A 109 3.65 -18.42 14.18
N MET A 110 2.37 -18.45 14.56
CA MET A 110 1.89 -19.19 15.73
C MET A 110 1.90 -20.71 15.51
N SER A 111 2.01 -21.48 16.60
CA SER A 111 1.71 -22.91 16.59
C SER A 111 0.21 -23.17 16.40
N ASP A 112 -0.15 -24.37 15.95
CA ASP A 112 -1.55 -24.77 15.79
C ASP A 112 -2.31 -24.74 17.12
N GLU A 113 -1.66 -25.14 18.22
CA GLU A 113 -2.24 -25.04 19.56
C GLU A 113 -2.58 -23.59 19.92
N ARG A 114 -1.66 -22.65 19.66
CA ARG A 114 -1.88 -21.24 19.98
C ARG A 114 -2.95 -20.61 19.08
N ARG A 115 -2.97 -20.98 17.80
CA ARG A 115 -4.01 -20.59 16.85
C ARG A 115 -5.39 -21.04 17.33
N GLU A 116 -5.51 -22.28 17.79
CA GLU A 116 -6.77 -22.83 18.28
C GLU A 116 -7.22 -22.16 19.59
N GLN A 117 -6.30 -21.88 20.51
CA GLN A 117 -6.58 -21.09 21.72
C GLN A 117 -7.14 -19.71 21.36
N MET A 118 -6.50 -19.01 20.41
CA MET A 118 -6.96 -17.70 19.94
C MET A 118 -8.33 -17.80 19.27
N ARG A 119 -8.57 -18.84 18.46
CA ARG A 119 -9.85 -19.09 17.81
C ARG A 119 -10.98 -19.20 18.82
N LYS A 120 -10.83 -20.07 19.82
CA LYS A 120 -11.81 -20.23 20.90
C LYS A 120 -12.06 -18.93 21.66
N ALA A 121 -11.00 -18.22 22.03
CA ALA A 121 -11.13 -16.96 22.76
C ALA A 121 -11.93 -15.90 21.97
N MET A 122 -11.74 -15.81 20.65
CA MET A 122 -12.45 -14.84 19.82
C MET A 122 -13.88 -15.27 19.44
N THR A 123 -14.17 -16.57 19.35
CA THR A 123 -15.52 -17.04 19.00
C THR A 123 -16.42 -17.24 20.21
N GLU A 124 -15.86 -17.63 21.36
CA GLU A 124 -16.62 -17.94 22.58
C GLU A 124 -16.71 -16.71 23.52
N GLY A 125 -15.73 -15.79 23.48
CA GLY A 125 -15.73 -14.55 24.24
C GLY A 125 -16.83 -13.56 23.85
N SER A 126 -17.30 -13.60 22.59
CA SER A 126 -18.40 -12.75 22.10
C SER A 126 -19.76 -13.08 22.72
N GLY A 127 -19.91 -14.24 23.39
CA GLY A 127 -21.13 -14.57 24.14
C GLY A 127 -21.28 -13.80 25.47
N ASN A 128 -20.17 -13.34 26.06
CA ASN A 128 -20.15 -12.67 27.38
C ASN A 128 -19.89 -11.15 27.30
N LEU A 129 -19.55 -10.60 26.13
CA LEU A 129 -19.56 -9.16 25.89
C LEU A 129 -20.89 -8.75 25.25
N LYS A 130 -22.00 -8.95 25.97
CA LYS A 130 -23.16 -8.08 25.74
C LYS A 130 -22.76 -6.70 26.23
N ILE A 131 -22.37 -5.84 25.29
CA ILE A 131 -22.23 -4.41 25.51
C ILE A 131 -23.55 -3.97 26.14
N SER A 132 -23.50 -3.60 27.42
CA SER A 132 -24.59 -2.91 28.10
C SER A 132 -25.03 -1.79 27.19
N GLU A 133 -26.29 -1.83 26.76
CA GLU A 133 -26.99 -0.71 26.13
C GLU A 133 -26.64 0.55 26.94
N LYS A 134 -25.98 1.51 26.29
CA LYS A 134 -25.87 2.85 26.84
C LYS A 134 -27.28 3.44 26.80
N GLN A 135 -27.89 3.57 27.97
CA GLN A 135 -29.03 4.44 28.23
C GLN A 135 -28.57 5.89 28.32
#